data_AF-A0A8S1M1X1-F1
#
_entry.id   AF-A0A8S1M1X1-F1
#
_cell.length_a   1.000
_cell.length_b   1.000
_cell.length_c   1.000
_cell.angle_alpha   90.00
_cell.angle_beta   90.00
_cell.angle_gamma   90.00
#
_symmetry.space_group_name_H-M   'P 1'
#
loop_
_entity.id
_entity.type
_entity.pdbx_description
1 polymer ?
#
loop_
_entity_poly.entity_id
_entity_poly.type
_entity_poly.pdbx_seq_one_letter_code
_entity_poly.pdbx_strand_id
1 'polypeptide(L)'
;MLKVKQIEGQTIYNNSKDKQEKFASKIKFLSLVLCEKKTIRASAQICKINFSTAKAILNTFRRQGVIRNHQQDYDSQVNLLKQIVQIQKGIKIQEISKNQEIKQKLNNKLKGILLNIQNSKKNSQFHVQNQMNINALQEQYSQEKQKEYILVKQILEQQIILMKKISH
;
A
#
# COMPACT_ATOMS: atom_id res chain seq x y z
N MET A 1 -4.80 -35.84 32.33
CA MET A 1 -3.75 -35.26 31.44
C MET A 1 -4.22 -35.39 29.99
N LEU A 2 -4.80 -34.33 29.43
CA LEU A 2 -5.21 -34.26 28.03
C LEU A 2 -4.28 -33.28 27.31
N LYS A 3 -3.34 -33.79 26.50
CA LYS A 3 -2.56 -32.98 25.57
C LYS A 3 -3.29 -32.91 24.24
N VAL A 4 -3.87 -31.75 23.97
CA VAL A 4 -4.51 -31.37 22.70
C VAL A 4 -3.45 -31.30 21.59
N LYS A 5 -3.65 -32.06 20.51
CA LYS A 5 -2.83 -32.00 19.28
C LYS A 5 -3.26 -30.81 18.42
N GLN A 6 -2.36 -29.87 18.19
CA GLN A 6 -2.48 -28.85 17.13
C GLN A 6 -1.68 -29.30 15.91
N ILE A 7 -2.31 -29.88 14.88
CA ILE A 7 -1.65 -30.21 13.60
C ILE A 7 -2.65 -30.16 12.43
N GLU A 8 -3.24 -29.00 12.07
CA GLU A 8 -4.11 -28.93 10.88
C GLU A 8 -3.92 -27.70 9.96
N GLY A 9 -3.06 -26.72 10.30
CA GLY A 9 -2.93 -25.48 9.52
C GLY A 9 -1.86 -25.45 8.41
N GLN A 10 -0.73 -26.16 8.58
CA GLN A 10 0.46 -25.96 7.72
C GLN A 10 0.52 -26.86 6.47
N THR A 11 -0.19 -27.99 6.45
CA THR A 11 -0.12 -28.97 5.36
C THR A 11 -0.92 -28.55 4.12
N ILE A 12 -2.00 -27.78 4.28
CA ILE A 12 -2.89 -27.38 3.18
C ILE A 12 -2.24 -26.33 2.28
N TYR A 13 -1.54 -25.35 2.87
CA TYR A 13 -0.90 -24.25 2.13
C TYR A 13 0.26 -24.72 1.24
N ASN A 14 1.12 -25.60 1.74
CA ASN A 14 2.26 -26.13 0.97
C ASN A 14 1.81 -26.97 -0.24
N ASN A 15 0.68 -27.66 -0.12
CA ASN A 15 0.13 -28.51 -1.18
C ASN A 15 -0.40 -27.68 -2.38
N SER A 16 -0.90 -26.47 -2.12
CA SER A 16 -1.34 -25.55 -3.18
C SER A 16 -0.16 -24.96 -3.97
N LYS A 17 0.93 -24.59 -3.27
CA LYS A 17 2.14 -24.01 -3.85
C LYS A 17 2.88 -25.01 -4.73
N ASP A 18 3.02 -26.26 -4.26
CA ASP A 18 3.66 -27.34 -5.02
C ASP A 18 2.83 -27.74 -6.27
N LYS A 19 1.49 -27.69 -6.19
CA LYS A 19 0.62 -27.88 -7.36
C LYS A 19 0.79 -26.76 -8.40
N GLN A 20 0.90 -25.50 -7.95
CA GLN A 20 1.14 -24.36 -8.83
C GLN A 20 2.52 -24.42 -9.48
N GLU A 21 3.56 -24.82 -8.75
CA GLU A 21 4.92 -24.96 -9.27
C GLU A 21 5.03 -26.10 -10.29
N LYS A 22 4.37 -27.22 -10.02
CA LYS A 22 4.21 -28.33 -10.99
C LYS A 22 3.46 -27.87 -12.23
N PHE A 23 2.40 -27.07 -12.08
CA PHE A 23 1.66 -26.53 -13.22
C PHE A 23 2.53 -25.55 -14.03
N ALA A 24 3.24 -24.63 -13.39
CA ALA A 24 4.15 -23.69 -14.04
C ALA A 24 5.25 -24.42 -14.82
N SER A 25 5.81 -25.48 -14.26
CA SER A 25 6.81 -26.33 -14.93
C SER A 25 6.24 -27.01 -16.17
N LYS A 26 4.98 -27.47 -16.15
CA LYS A 26 4.30 -28.05 -17.31
C LYS A 26 4.06 -27.03 -18.42
N ILE A 27 3.64 -25.81 -18.06
CA ILE A 27 3.44 -24.71 -19.02
C ILE A 27 4.77 -24.29 -19.65
N LYS A 28 5.83 -24.17 -18.84
CA LYS A 28 7.19 -23.88 -19.32
C LYS A 28 7.72 -24.98 -20.24
N PHE A 29 7.47 -26.24 -19.91
CA PHE A 29 7.84 -27.36 -20.78
C PHE A 29 7.14 -27.26 -22.15
N LEU A 30 5.82 -26.98 -22.15
CA LEU A 30 5.07 -26.80 -23.38
C LEU A 30 5.57 -25.60 -24.18
N SER A 31 5.93 -24.48 -23.55
CA SER A 31 6.48 -23.32 -24.27
C SER A 31 7.83 -23.62 -24.92
N LEU A 32 8.71 -24.38 -24.26
CA LEU A 32 10.00 -24.75 -24.83
C LEU A 32 9.85 -25.67 -26.06
N VAL A 33 8.93 -26.64 -25.99
CA VAL A 33 8.69 -27.59 -27.09
C VAL A 33 7.88 -26.94 -28.23
N LEU A 34 6.86 -26.14 -27.90
CA LEU A 34 5.90 -25.59 -28.86
C LEU A 34 6.21 -24.17 -29.35
N CYS A 35 7.12 -23.43 -28.72
CA CYS A 35 7.49 -22.08 -29.18
C CYS A 35 8.96 -21.98 -29.57
N GLU A 36 9.85 -22.62 -28.81
CA GLU A 36 11.31 -22.51 -29.02
C GLU A 36 11.88 -23.66 -29.86
N LYS A 37 11.03 -24.54 -30.41
CA LYS A 37 11.40 -25.72 -31.21
C LYS A 37 12.48 -26.61 -30.55
N LYS A 38 12.59 -26.58 -29.22
CA LYS A 38 13.55 -27.43 -28.49
C LYS A 38 13.07 -28.87 -28.46
N THR A 39 14.02 -29.80 -28.47
CA THR A 39 13.68 -31.22 -28.38
C THR A 39 12.96 -31.55 -27.07
N ILE A 40 12.10 -32.57 -27.09
CA ILE A 40 11.36 -33.04 -25.92
C ILE A 40 12.32 -33.36 -24.76
N ARG A 41 13.48 -33.96 -25.08
CA ARG A 41 14.51 -34.35 -24.11
C ARG A 41 15.18 -33.14 -23.46
N ALA A 42 15.58 -32.15 -24.25
CA ALA A 42 16.18 -30.92 -23.73
C ALA A 42 15.20 -30.11 -22.88
N SER A 43 13.95 -29.99 -23.34
CA SER A 43 12.91 -29.25 -22.63
C SER A 43 12.51 -29.90 -21.30
N ALA A 44 12.46 -31.24 -21.26
CA ALA A 44 12.18 -31.99 -20.03
C ALA A 44 13.29 -31.82 -18.99
N GLN A 45 14.56 -31.81 -19.43
CA GLN A 45 15.72 -31.58 -18.56
C GLN A 45 15.73 -30.16 -17.97
N ILE A 46 15.44 -29.14 -18.78
CA ILE A 46 15.36 -27.73 -18.33
C ILE A 46 14.25 -27.56 -17.29
N CYS A 47 13.11 -28.24 -17.47
CA CYS A 47 11.96 -28.12 -16.56
C CYS A 47 12.03 -29.11 -15.38
N LYS A 48 13.09 -29.92 -15.27
CA LYS A 48 13.24 -30.97 -14.24
C LYS A 48 12.02 -31.92 -14.20
N ILE A 49 11.48 -32.26 -15.37
CA ILE A 49 10.33 -33.16 -15.51
C ILE A 49 10.79 -34.51 -16.05
N ASN A 50 10.30 -35.61 -15.46
CA ASN A 50 10.57 -36.96 -15.94
C ASN A 50 10.03 -37.15 -17.37
N PHE A 51 10.74 -37.95 -18.17
CA PHE A 51 10.38 -38.17 -19.58
C PHE A 51 8.98 -38.78 -19.75
N SER A 52 8.58 -39.68 -18.84
CA SER A 52 7.22 -40.24 -18.78
C SER A 52 6.15 -39.15 -18.61
N THR A 53 6.39 -38.21 -17.70
CA THR A 53 5.51 -37.07 -17.43
C THR A 53 5.47 -36.11 -18.63
N ALA A 54 6.60 -35.83 -19.27
CA ALA A 54 6.68 -35.03 -20.50
C ALA A 54 5.87 -35.68 -21.64
N LYS A 55 6.00 -37.00 -21.83
CA LYS A 55 5.23 -37.76 -22.82
C LYS A 55 3.73 -37.75 -22.52
N ALA A 56 3.35 -37.88 -21.24
CA ALA A 56 1.95 -37.81 -20.81
C ALA A 56 1.35 -36.42 -21.07
N ILE A 57 2.08 -35.34 -20.76
CA ILE A 57 1.66 -33.96 -21.05
C ILE A 57 1.41 -33.82 -22.55
N LEU A 58 2.38 -34.17 -23.41
CA LEU A 58 2.20 -34.04 -24.86
C LEU A 58 1.03 -34.86 -25.38
N ASN A 59 0.83 -36.07 -24.85
CA ASN A 59 -0.30 -36.91 -25.23
C ASN A 59 -1.65 -36.34 -24.79
N THR A 60 -1.73 -35.70 -23.63
CA THR A 60 -2.95 -35.00 -23.19
C THR A 60 -3.32 -33.87 -24.15
N PHE A 61 -2.35 -33.04 -24.52
CA PHE A 61 -2.58 -31.94 -25.46
C PHE A 61 -2.88 -32.42 -26.89
N ARG A 62 -2.28 -33.54 -27.32
CA ARG A 62 -2.65 -34.22 -28.58
C ARG A 62 -4.09 -34.74 -28.56
N ARG A 63 -4.49 -35.43 -27.49
CA ARG A 63 -5.86 -35.95 -27.32
C ARG A 63 -6.92 -34.85 -27.25
N GLN A 64 -6.57 -33.72 -26.65
CA GLN A 64 -7.43 -32.53 -26.62
C GLN A 64 -7.51 -31.80 -27.97
N GLY A 65 -6.82 -32.29 -29.01
CA GLY A 65 -6.82 -31.68 -30.33
C GLY A 65 -6.01 -30.39 -30.41
N VAL A 66 -5.30 -30.02 -29.34
CA VAL A 66 -4.42 -28.85 -29.29
C VAL A 66 -3.14 -29.11 -30.07
N ILE A 67 -2.74 -30.37 -30.25
CA ILE A 67 -1.59 -30.74 -31.10
C ILE A 67 -2.09 -31.78 -32.10
N ARG A 68 -2.56 -31.34 -33.26
CA ARG A 68 -3.23 -32.22 -34.24
C ARG A 68 -2.33 -32.79 -35.32
N ASN A 69 -1.25 -32.12 -35.74
CA ASN A 69 -0.21 -32.71 -36.60
C ASN A 69 1.11 -31.92 -36.51
N HIS A 70 2.25 -32.62 -36.63
CA HIS A 70 3.57 -32.10 -36.26
C HIS A 70 4.12 -30.98 -37.17
N GLN A 71 3.53 -30.75 -38.34
CA GLN A 71 4.11 -29.89 -39.39
C GLN A 71 3.20 -28.79 -39.96
N GLN A 72 1.87 -28.86 -39.85
CA GLN A 72 0.97 -27.86 -40.47
C GLN A 72 0.23 -26.94 -39.48
N ASP A 73 -0.07 -27.41 -38.27
CA ASP A 73 -0.83 -26.62 -37.28
C ASP A 73 0.04 -25.72 -36.40
N TYR A 74 1.36 -25.90 -36.44
CA TYR A 74 2.29 -25.19 -35.57
C TYR A 74 2.27 -23.68 -35.85
N ASP A 75 2.24 -23.28 -37.12
CA ASP A 75 2.25 -21.85 -37.47
C ASP A 75 0.91 -21.17 -37.12
N SER A 76 -0.20 -21.89 -37.27
CA SER A 76 -1.52 -21.40 -36.85
C SER A 76 -1.61 -21.22 -35.33
N GLN A 77 -1.10 -22.18 -34.57
CA GLN A 77 -1.07 -22.12 -33.10
C GLN A 77 -0.09 -21.06 -32.56
N VAL A 78 1.08 -20.91 -33.19
CA VAL A 78 2.03 -19.84 -32.88
C VAL A 78 1.43 -18.47 -33.18
N ASN A 79 0.67 -18.33 -34.26
CA ASN A 79 -0.03 -17.09 -34.58
C ASN A 79 -1.13 -16.78 -33.56
N LEU A 80 -1.92 -17.78 -33.15
CA LEU A 80 -2.92 -17.61 -32.09
C LEU A 80 -2.28 -17.19 -30.77
N LEU A 81 -1.16 -17.80 -30.38
CA LEU A 81 -0.41 -17.46 -29.17
C LEU A 81 0.18 -16.05 -29.24
N LYS A 82 0.69 -15.61 -30.41
CA LYS A 82 1.14 -14.24 -30.62
C LYS A 82 0.00 -13.23 -30.46
N GLN A 83 -1.18 -13.52 -31.00
CA GLN A 83 -2.37 -12.68 -30.85
C GLN A 83 -2.81 -12.59 -29.38
N ILE A 84 -2.83 -13.71 -28.65
CA ILE A 84 -3.13 -13.74 -27.21
C ILE A 84 -2.14 -12.87 -26.42
N VAL A 85 -0.83 -12.96 -26.72
CA VAL A 85 0.19 -12.13 -26.07
C VAL A 85 0.00 -10.64 -26.39
N GLN A 86 -0.37 -10.29 -27.62
CA GLN A 86 -0.66 -8.90 -28.00
C GLN A 86 -1.91 -8.36 -27.29
N ILE A 87 -2.97 -9.15 -27.20
CA ILE A 87 -4.19 -8.81 -26.45
C ILE A 87 -3.87 -8.60 -24.97
N GLN A 88 -3.08 -9.50 -24.35
CA GLN A 88 -2.64 -9.33 -22.95
C GLN A 88 -1.81 -8.06 -22.74
N LYS A 89 -0.91 -7.73 -23.68
CA LYS A 89 -0.17 -6.45 -23.63
C LYS A 89 -1.11 -5.26 -23.75
N GLY A 90 -2.09 -5.31 -24.65
CA GLY A 90 -3.12 -4.27 -24.80
C GLY A 90 -3.95 -4.08 -23.53
N ILE A 91 -4.41 -5.16 -22.91
CA ILE A 91 -5.15 -5.13 -21.63
C ILE A 91 -4.30 -4.50 -20.53
N LYS A 92 -3.02 -4.89 -20.40
CA LYS A 92 -2.11 -4.28 -19.42
C LYS A 92 -1.92 -2.79 -19.64
N ILE A 93 -1.78 -2.34 -20.88
CA ILE A 93 -1.67 -0.91 -21.21
C ILE A 93 -2.95 -0.16 -20.84
N GLN A 94 -4.12 -0.72 -21.15
CA GLN A 94 -5.40 -0.13 -20.76
C GLN A 94 -5.58 -0.04 -19.24
N GLU A 95 -5.15 -1.06 -18.50
CA GLU A 95 -5.22 -1.08 -17.04
C GLU A 95 -4.28 -0.04 -16.40
N ILE A 96 -3.06 0.09 -16.93
CA ILE A 96 -2.10 1.13 -16.52
C ILE A 96 -2.70 2.53 -16.79
N SER A 97 -3.29 2.74 -17.96
CA SER A 97 -3.92 4.01 -18.33
C SER A 97 -5.09 4.37 -17.42
N LYS A 98 -6.00 3.42 -17.15
CA LYS A 98 -7.11 3.61 -16.19
C LYS A 98 -6.59 3.93 -14.78
N ASN A 99 -5.56 3.24 -14.31
CA ASN A 99 -4.95 3.52 -13.01
C ASN A 99 -4.30 4.90 -12.96
N GLN A 100 -3.68 5.36 -14.05
CA GLN A 100 -3.14 6.72 -14.15
C GLN A 100 -4.25 7.78 -14.11
N GLU A 101 -5.37 7.59 -14.83
CA GLU A 101 -6.51 8.49 -14.77
C GLU A 101 -7.14 8.56 -13.37
N ILE A 102 -7.32 7.41 -12.72
CA ILE A 102 -7.82 7.36 -11.34
C ILE A 102 -6.88 8.13 -10.42
N LYS A 103 -5.56 7.91 -10.54
CA LYS A 103 -4.55 8.62 -9.75
C LYS A 103 -4.59 10.13 -9.99
N GLN A 104 -4.79 10.57 -11.24
CA GLN A 104 -4.95 11.99 -11.56
C GLN A 104 -6.23 12.59 -10.95
N LYS A 105 -7.37 11.91 -11.07
CA LYS A 105 -8.63 12.35 -10.45
C LYS A 105 -8.52 12.46 -8.93
N LEU A 106 -7.84 11.48 -8.30
CA LEU A 106 -7.61 11.47 -6.85
C LEU A 106 -6.68 12.61 -6.43
N ASN A 107 -5.59 12.84 -7.18
CA ASN A 107 -4.70 13.97 -6.95
C ASN A 107 -5.42 15.32 -7.11
N ASN A 108 -6.30 15.46 -8.09
CA ASN A 108 -7.07 16.69 -8.29
C ASN A 108 -8.06 16.93 -7.14
N LYS A 109 -8.74 15.86 -6.67
CA LYS A 109 -9.60 15.94 -5.47
C LYS A 109 -8.79 16.31 -4.22
N LEU A 110 -7.62 15.70 -4.02
CA LEU A 110 -6.72 16.02 -2.91
C LEU A 110 -6.23 17.46 -2.97
N LYS A 111 -5.84 17.96 -4.14
CA LYS A 111 -5.49 19.38 -4.33
C LYS A 111 -6.66 20.30 -3.97
N GLY A 112 -7.89 19.96 -4.39
CA GLY A 112 -9.09 20.70 -4.02
C GLY A 112 -9.34 20.71 -2.50
N ILE A 113 -9.16 19.57 -1.83
CA ILE A 113 -9.28 19.46 -0.37
C ILE A 113 -8.17 20.27 0.32
N LEU A 114 -6.92 20.16 -0.13
CA LEU A 114 -5.79 20.92 0.42
C LEU A 114 -5.97 22.43 0.25
N LEU A 115 -6.45 22.88 -0.91
CA LEU A 115 -6.81 24.28 -1.15
C LEU A 115 -7.97 24.71 -0.26
N ASN A 116 -8.99 23.88 -0.08
CA ASN A 116 -10.08 24.18 0.85
C ASN A 116 -9.62 24.22 2.32
N ILE A 117 -8.64 23.40 2.71
CA ILE A 117 -8.03 23.43 4.05
C ILE A 117 -7.14 24.67 4.23
N GLN A 118 -6.41 25.10 3.19
CA GLN A 118 -5.65 26.35 3.22
C GLN A 118 -6.56 27.58 3.20
N ASN A 119 -7.64 27.54 2.41
CA ASN A 119 -8.63 28.61 2.35
C ASN A 119 -9.50 28.64 3.60
N SER A 120 -9.76 27.51 4.26
CA SER A 120 -10.40 27.51 5.58
C SER A 120 -9.45 28.04 6.66
N LYS A 121 -8.13 27.81 6.56
CA LYS A 121 -7.11 28.49 7.40
C LYS A 121 -7.00 30.00 7.12
N LYS A 122 -7.25 30.46 5.89
CA LYS A 122 -7.36 31.89 5.56
C LYS A 122 -8.72 32.49 5.97
N ASN A 123 -9.80 31.72 5.87
CA ASN A 123 -11.15 32.06 6.36
C ASN A 123 -11.31 31.88 7.87
N SER A 124 -10.28 31.37 8.56
CA SER A 124 -10.02 31.65 9.98
C SER A 124 -9.71 33.13 10.24
N GLN A 125 -10.14 34.05 9.39
CA GLN A 125 -10.26 35.47 9.69
C GLN A 125 -11.38 35.77 10.71
N PHE A 126 -12.00 34.75 11.31
CA PHE A 126 -12.65 34.85 12.62
C PHE A 126 -11.66 34.85 13.80
N HIS A 127 -10.35 34.81 13.56
CA HIS A 127 -9.34 34.84 14.62
C HIS A 127 -8.97 36.25 15.12
N VAL A 128 -9.56 37.31 14.55
CA VAL A 128 -9.32 38.70 15.00
C VAL A 128 -10.03 39.01 16.32
N GLN A 129 -11.17 38.35 16.62
CA GLN A 129 -11.89 38.59 17.87
C GLN A 129 -11.17 37.99 19.09
N ASN A 130 -10.45 36.87 18.93
CA ASN A 130 -9.76 36.20 20.05
C ASN A 130 -8.37 36.76 20.37
N GLN A 131 -7.71 37.46 19.44
CA GLN A 131 -6.41 38.10 19.73
C GLN A 131 -6.55 39.40 20.54
N MET A 132 -7.62 40.17 20.35
CA MET A 132 -7.88 41.34 21.21
C MET A 132 -8.13 40.96 22.67
N ASN A 133 -8.67 39.76 22.92
CA ASN A 133 -8.99 39.32 24.28
C ASN A 133 -7.74 38.87 25.06
N ILE A 134 -6.74 38.27 24.40
CA ILE A 134 -5.53 37.77 25.07
C ILE A 134 -4.64 38.93 25.54
N ASN A 135 -4.46 39.97 24.73
CA ASN A 135 -3.64 41.11 25.10
C ASN A 135 -4.29 41.92 26.25
N ALA A 136 -5.61 42.12 26.19
CA ALA A 136 -6.35 42.80 27.26
C ALA A 136 -6.30 42.01 28.59
N LEU A 137 -6.40 40.67 28.54
CA LEU A 137 -6.26 39.81 29.72
C LEU A 137 -4.84 39.81 30.29
N GLN A 138 -3.80 39.83 29.44
CA GLN A 138 -2.42 39.96 29.88
C GLN A 138 -2.13 41.31 30.54
N GLU A 139 -2.73 42.37 30.02
CA GLU A 139 -2.60 43.72 30.58
C GLU A 139 -3.33 43.83 31.93
N GLN A 140 -4.55 43.29 32.04
CA GLN A 140 -5.27 43.19 33.33
C GLN A 140 -4.48 42.38 34.37
N TYR A 141 -3.96 41.21 33.99
CA TYR A 141 -3.15 40.38 34.89
C TYR A 141 -1.90 41.11 35.39
N SER A 142 -1.24 41.86 34.51
CA SER A 142 -0.05 42.65 34.87
C SER A 142 -0.40 43.79 35.82
N GLN A 143 -1.51 44.49 35.59
CA GLN A 143 -2.01 45.54 36.48
C GLN A 143 -2.40 44.99 37.86
N GLU A 144 -3.04 43.82 37.91
CA GLU A 144 -3.49 43.20 39.15
C GLU A 144 -2.31 42.73 40.00
N LYS A 145 -1.29 42.14 39.37
CA LYS A 145 -0.02 41.80 40.03
C LYS A 145 0.71 43.03 40.58
N GLN A 146 0.65 44.15 39.86
CA GLN A 146 1.24 45.41 40.31
C GLN A 146 0.49 45.99 41.52
N LYS A 147 -0.84 45.91 41.54
CA LYS A 147 -1.67 46.30 42.70
C LYS A 147 -1.38 45.44 43.92
N GLU A 148 -1.28 44.13 43.73
CA GLU A 148 -0.92 43.19 44.79
C GLU A 148 0.45 43.53 45.39
N TYR A 149 1.46 43.77 44.56
CA TYR A 149 2.79 44.16 45.01
C TYR A 149 2.77 45.47 45.82
N ILE A 150 2.05 46.49 45.34
CA ILE A 150 1.92 47.77 46.05
C ILE A 150 1.25 47.57 47.41
N LEU A 151 0.19 46.78 47.47
CA LEU A 151 -0.53 46.51 48.71
C LEU A 151 0.36 45.80 49.74
N VAL A 152 1.08 44.75 49.31
CA VAL A 152 2.03 44.03 50.17
C VAL A 152 3.11 44.98 50.68
N LYS A 153 3.65 45.84 49.81
CA LYS A 153 4.65 46.83 50.21
C LYS A 153 4.11 47.79 51.26
N GLN A 154 2.89 48.33 51.06
CA GLN A 154 2.25 49.23 52.02
C GLN A 154 1.99 48.55 53.37
N ILE A 155 1.55 47.29 53.37
CA ILE A 155 1.34 46.53 54.60
C ILE A 155 2.66 46.34 55.34
N LEU A 156 3.73 45.96 54.64
CA LEU A 156 5.05 45.81 55.24
C LEU A 156 5.59 47.13 55.80
N GLU A 157 5.42 48.24 55.08
CA GLU A 157 5.81 49.58 55.56
C GLU A 157 5.03 49.97 56.82
N GLN A 158 3.72 49.73 56.86
CA GLN A 158 2.90 49.98 58.04
C GLN A 158 3.28 49.08 59.22
N GLN A 159 3.58 47.80 58.98
CA GLN A 159 4.07 46.90 60.01
C GLN A 159 5.42 47.36 60.57
N ILE A 160 6.36 47.79 59.72
CA ILE A 160 7.64 48.35 60.16
C ILE A 160 7.42 49.62 61.01
N ILE A 161 6.51 50.51 60.60
CA ILE A 161 6.17 51.71 61.38
C ILE A 161 5.57 51.33 62.74
N LEU A 162 4.65 50.37 62.78
CA LEU A 162 4.05 49.88 64.02
C LEU A 162 5.09 49.24 64.95
N MET A 163 5.98 48.40 64.43
CA MET A 163 7.06 47.80 65.22
C MET A 163 8.01 48.87 65.79
N LYS A 164 8.34 49.90 65.01
CA LYS A 164 9.17 51.02 65.49
C LYS A 164 8.48 51.86 66.57
N LYS A 165 7.15 52.00 66.51
CA LYS A 165 6.36 52.69 67.55
C LYS A 165 6.21 51.88 68.84
N ILE A 166 6.23 50.55 68.77
CA ILE A 166 6.18 49.66 69.94
C ILE A 166 7.54 49.56 70.64
N SER A 167 8.64 49.89 69.93
CA SER A 167 10.01 49.83 70.46
C SER A 167 10.47 51.12 71.14
N HIS A 168 9.58 52.10 71.36
CA HIS A 168 9.77 53.31 72.17
C HIS A 168 8.83 53.26 73.38
#